data_AF-A0A4Y1ZND4-F1
#
_entry.id   AF-A0A4Y1ZND4-F1
#
_cell.length_a   1.000
_cell.length_b   1.000
_cell.length_c   1.000
_cell.angle_alpha   90.00
_cell.angle_beta   90.00
_cell.angle_gamma   90.00
#
_symmetry.space_group_name_H-M   'P 1'
#
loop_
_entity.id
_entity.type
_entity.pdbx_description
1 polymer ?
#
loop_
_entity_poly.entity_id
_entity_poly.type
_entity_poly.pdbx_seq_one_letter_code
_entity_poly.pdbx_strand_id
1 'polypeptide(L)'
;VYKFRGRLKGRCLSPKFILIFSKTNKDHKPKTVAKSFTFVPDDAARVKELFEWYNKKSEPKLISELNRGEYANIICQVIGIYCSKKTEAVILKIWDGTKTNQFESSHWGLKEEVIDEKLFTIAKNHYVVLFVYGQHAASAAELKPGQYIEVRDAHLYSPQTNPDDCKLCLHTGTKEGRGIEVLNEEDDRVQKLKE
;
A
#
# COMPACT_ATOMS: atom_id res chain seq x y z
N VAL A 1 22.96 20.04 -8.28
CA VAL A 1 21.63 20.23 -7.64
C VAL A 1 21.23 21.70 -7.80
N TYR A 2 19.95 22.02 -7.99
CA TYR A 2 19.47 23.41 -8.12
C TYR A 2 18.13 23.60 -7.38
N LYS A 3 17.76 24.85 -7.06
CA LYS A 3 16.45 25.17 -6.46
C LYS A 3 15.43 25.50 -7.56
N PHE A 4 14.25 24.90 -7.51
CA PHE A 4 13.13 25.22 -8.40
C PHE A 4 11.84 25.29 -7.59
N ARG A 5 11.17 26.46 -7.60
CA ARG A 5 9.97 26.73 -6.79
C ARG A 5 10.16 26.36 -5.31
N GLY A 6 11.28 26.79 -4.73
CA GLY A 6 11.61 26.54 -3.31
C GLY A 6 12.06 25.11 -2.97
N ARG A 7 11.99 24.14 -3.90
CA ARG A 7 12.41 22.75 -3.65
C ARG A 7 13.76 22.45 -4.30
N LEU A 8 14.60 21.69 -3.60
CA LEU A 8 15.84 21.15 -4.17
C LEU A 8 15.49 20.12 -5.24
N LYS A 9 16.13 20.24 -6.41
CA LYS A 9 16.02 19.29 -7.51
C LYS A 9 17.39 18.78 -7.94
N GLY A 10 17.49 17.47 -8.09
CA GLY A 10 18.58 16.83 -8.81
C GLY A 10 18.33 16.90 -10.31
N ARG A 11 19.39 17.14 -11.09
CA ARG A 11 19.40 16.92 -12.54
C ARG A 11 20.47 15.88 -12.82
N CYS A 12 20.08 14.77 -13.42
CA CYS A 12 21.04 13.82 -13.97
C CYS A 12 21.47 14.34 -15.35
N LEU A 13 22.78 14.50 -15.57
CA LEU A 13 23.33 15.03 -16.83
C LEU A 13 23.40 13.95 -17.91
N SER A 14 23.45 12.68 -17.54
CA SER A 14 23.44 11.55 -18.47
C SER A 14 22.97 10.27 -17.77
N PRO A 15 22.11 9.45 -18.40
CA PRO A 15 21.73 8.13 -17.85
C PRO A 15 22.91 7.19 -17.59
N LYS A 16 24.05 7.42 -18.23
CA LYS A 16 25.30 6.65 -18.02
C LYS A 16 25.85 6.80 -16.59
N PHE A 17 25.41 7.80 -15.84
CA PHE A 17 25.82 8.00 -14.43
C PHE A 17 24.88 7.32 -13.43
N ILE A 18 23.93 6.51 -13.90
CA ILE A 18 22.94 5.86 -13.05
C ILE A 18 23.25 4.37 -12.98
N LEU A 19 23.39 3.86 -11.77
CA LEU A 19 23.34 2.44 -11.44
C LEU A 19 21.99 2.16 -10.76
N ILE A 20 21.23 1.20 -11.29
CA ILE A 20 19.92 0.83 -10.77
C ILE A 20 20.01 -0.52 -10.09
N PHE A 21 19.58 -0.59 -8.83
CA PHE A 21 19.53 -1.82 -8.06
C PHE A 21 18.06 -2.22 -7.86
N SER A 22 17.79 -3.52 -7.89
CA SER A 22 16.45 -4.07 -7.66
C SER A 22 16.53 -5.15 -6.60
N LYS A 23 15.56 -5.17 -5.68
CA LYS A 23 15.37 -6.28 -4.72
C LYS A 23 15.12 -7.62 -5.41
N THR A 24 14.47 -7.60 -6.57
CA THR A 24 14.18 -8.83 -7.32
C THR A 24 15.41 -9.42 -7.98
N ASN A 25 16.53 -8.68 -8.03
CA ASN A 25 17.80 -9.17 -8.54
C ASN A 25 18.61 -9.79 -7.39
N LYS A 26 18.58 -11.12 -7.26
CA LYS A 26 19.27 -11.87 -6.20
C LYS A 26 20.78 -11.58 -6.14
N ASP A 27 21.39 -11.27 -7.28
CA ASP A 27 22.82 -10.97 -7.36
C ASP A 27 23.17 -9.55 -6.92
N HIS A 28 22.17 -8.69 -6.68
CA HIS A 28 22.30 -7.24 -6.42
C HIS A 28 23.22 -6.51 -7.42
N LYS A 29 23.40 -7.07 -8.63
CA LYS A 29 24.19 -6.45 -9.68
C LYS A 29 23.49 -5.18 -10.20
N PRO A 30 24.21 -4.07 -10.36
CA PRO A 30 23.63 -2.85 -10.91
C PRO A 30 23.22 -3.05 -12.38
N LYS A 31 22.06 -2.54 -12.74
CA LYS A 31 21.67 -2.31 -14.13
C LYS A 31 22.13 -0.91 -14.55
N THR A 32 22.81 -0.80 -15.68
CA THR A 32 23.27 0.48 -16.23
C THR A 32 23.37 0.45 -17.74
N VAL A 33 23.32 1.64 -18.36
CA VAL A 33 23.58 1.84 -19.79
C VAL A 33 25.03 2.28 -20.06
N ALA A 34 25.85 2.41 -19.02
CA ALA A 34 27.26 2.72 -19.15
C ALA A 34 28.05 1.51 -19.68
N LYS A 35 29.04 1.76 -20.54
CA LYS A 35 29.96 0.71 -21.03
C LYS A 35 30.91 0.21 -19.94
N SER A 36 31.28 1.11 -19.03
CA SER A 36 32.10 0.84 -17.85
C SER A 36 31.63 1.73 -16.70
N PHE A 37 31.82 1.26 -15.48
CA PHE A 37 31.45 1.98 -14.26
C PHE A 37 32.39 1.58 -13.13
N THR A 38 32.45 2.40 -12.09
CA THR A 38 33.12 2.07 -10.83
C THR A 38 32.06 1.60 -9.84
N PHE A 39 32.33 0.49 -9.16
CA PHE A 39 31.51 -0.03 -8.08
C PHE A 39 32.44 -0.69 -7.07
N VAL A 40 32.63 -0.03 -5.93
CA VAL A 40 33.58 -0.46 -4.88
C VAL A 40 32.85 -1.01 -3.66
N PRO A 41 33.55 -1.66 -2.71
CA PRO A 41 32.90 -2.23 -1.52
C PRO A 41 32.02 -1.24 -0.74
N ASP A 42 32.40 0.03 -0.65
CA ASP A 42 31.61 1.07 0.02
C ASP A 42 30.26 1.33 -0.67
N ASP A 43 30.22 1.30 -2.01
CA ASP A 43 28.96 1.42 -2.76
C ASP A 43 28.04 0.23 -2.47
N ALA A 44 28.61 -0.98 -2.40
CA ALA A 44 27.87 -2.19 -2.08
C ALA A 44 27.30 -2.16 -0.66
N ALA A 45 28.09 -1.68 0.31
CA ALA A 45 27.63 -1.48 1.68
C ALA A 45 26.48 -0.46 1.73
N ARG A 46 26.57 0.64 0.98
CA ARG A 46 25.52 1.65 0.91
C ARG A 46 24.24 1.13 0.27
N VAL A 47 24.34 0.31 -0.79
CA VAL A 47 23.19 -0.34 -1.41
C VAL A 47 22.49 -1.28 -0.41
N LYS A 48 23.26 -2.06 0.35
CA LYS A 48 22.71 -2.94 1.39
C LYS A 48 21.97 -2.14 2.47
N GLU A 49 22.58 -1.08 2.99
CA GLU A 49 21.95 -0.21 3.99
C GLU A 49 20.64 0.41 3.47
N LEU A 50 20.61 0.84 2.20
CA LEU A 50 19.40 1.37 1.59
C LEU A 50 18.29 0.31 1.44
N PHE A 51 18.64 -0.94 1.15
CA PHE A 51 17.67 -2.03 1.12
C PHE A 51 17.14 -2.36 2.51
N GLU A 52 17.99 -2.38 3.53
CA GLU A 52 17.57 -2.60 4.93
C GLU A 52 16.64 -1.48 5.41
N TRP A 53 17.02 -0.22 5.15
CA TRP A 53 16.17 0.93 5.44
C TRP A 53 14.82 0.85 4.71
N TYR A 54 14.84 0.51 3.42
CA TYR A 54 13.61 0.40 2.63
C TYR A 54 12.75 -0.79 3.07
N ASN A 55 13.34 -1.93 3.44
CA ASN A 55 12.62 -3.06 4.04
C ASN A 55 11.84 -2.61 5.26
N LYS A 56 12.53 -1.97 6.21
CA LYS A 56 11.91 -1.45 7.44
C LYS A 56 10.82 -0.42 7.15
N LYS A 57 11.03 0.46 6.17
CA LYS A 57 10.03 1.46 5.76
C LYS A 57 8.79 0.81 5.12
N SER A 58 8.99 -0.27 4.37
CA SER A 58 7.93 -1.00 3.65
C SER A 58 7.29 -2.11 4.49
N GLU A 59 7.66 -2.27 5.75
CA GLU A 59 6.98 -3.19 6.66
C GLU A 59 5.50 -2.77 6.78
N PRO A 60 4.57 -3.74 6.64
CA PRO A 60 3.16 -3.46 6.84
C PRO A 60 2.89 -2.95 8.25
N LYS A 61 2.02 -1.95 8.34
CA LYS A 61 1.52 -1.39 9.61
C LYS A 61 0.15 -1.93 9.92
N LEU A 62 -0.19 -1.93 11.21
CA LEU A 62 -1.57 -2.10 11.63
C LEU A 62 -2.39 -0.87 11.26
N ILE A 63 -3.66 -1.07 10.94
CA ILE A 63 -4.62 -0.03 10.59
C ILE A 63 -4.73 0.99 11.72
N SER A 64 -4.63 0.55 12.99
CA SER A 64 -4.62 1.43 14.16
C SER A 64 -3.38 2.34 14.28
N GLU A 65 -2.28 2.00 13.61
CA GLU A 65 -1.01 2.74 13.67
C GLU A 65 -0.87 3.81 12.59
N LEU A 66 -1.82 3.86 11.65
CA LEU A 66 -1.80 4.84 10.56
C LEU A 66 -2.05 6.25 11.09
N ASN A 67 -1.28 7.21 10.58
CA ASN A 67 -1.45 8.63 10.86
C ASN A 67 -2.12 9.36 9.70
N ARG A 68 -2.83 10.45 10.00
CA ARG A 68 -3.44 11.32 8.98
C ARG A 68 -2.40 11.78 7.94
N GLY A 69 -2.68 11.56 6.66
CA GLY A 69 -1.80 11.89 5.53
C GLY A 69 -0.70 10.86 5.25
N GLU A 70 -0.63 9.76 6.00
CA GLU A 70 0.39 8.74 5.86
C GLU A 70 0.09 7.76 4.72
N TYR A 71 1.17 7.26 4.09
CA TYR A 71 1.14 6.12 3.19
C TYR A 71 1.78 4.91 3.86
N ALA A 72 1.14 3.75 3.80
CA ALA A 72 1.64 2.52 4.40
C ALA A 72 1.22 1.27 3.63
N ASN A 73 1.96 0.18 3.84
CA ASN A 73 1.50 -1.15 3.48
C ASN A 73 0.64 -1.69 4.61
N ILE A 74 -0.39 -2.46 4.30
CA ILE A 74 -1.33 -3.03 5.27
C ILE A 74 -1.57 -4.48 4.89
N ILE A 75 -1.57 -5.38 5.87
CA ILE A 75 -2.04 -6.75 5.70
C ILE A 75 -3.36 -6.88 6.44
N CYS A 76 -4.38 -7.33 5.73
CA CYS A 76 -5.74 -7.36 6.24
C CYS A 76 -6.54 -8.47 5.57
N GLN A 77 -7.73 -8.71 6.10
CA GLN A 77 -8.71 -9.62 5.51
C GLN A 77 -9.88 -8.83 4.92
N VAL A 78 -10.35 -9.25 3.76
CA VAL A 78 -11.52 -8.67 3.09
C VAL A 78 -12.80 -9.21 3.72
N ILE A 79 -13.67 -8.30 4.15
CA ILE A 79 -14.98 -8.62 4.72
C ILE A 79 -16.09 -8.46 3.69
N GLY A 80 -15.99 -7.40 2.89
CA GLY A 80 -17.04 -7.03 1.96
C GLY A 80 -16.50 -6.26 0.77
N ILE A 81 -17.20 -6.37 -0.34
CA ILE A 81 -16.82 -5.80 -1.62
C ILE A 81 -18.06 -5.13 -2.22
N TYR A 82 -17.90 -3.88 -2.61
CA TYR A 82 -18.91 -3.14 -3.35
C TYR A 82 -18.30 -2.51 -4.59
N CYS A 83 -18.82 -2.88 -5.74
CA CYS A 83 -18.49 -2.28 -7.03
C CYS A 83 -19.46 -1.15 -7.32
N SER A 84 -18.99 0.10 -7.28
CA SER A 84 -19.85 1.25 -7.54
C SER A 84 -20.31 1.29 -8.99
N LYS A 85 -21.62 1.46 -9.21
CA LYS A 85 -22.19 1.66 -10.56
C LYS A 85 -22.00 3.08 -11.09
N LYS A 86 -21.74 4.04 -10.20
CA LYS A 86 -21.63 5.47 -10.55
C LYS A 86 -20.19 5.93 -10.75
N THR A 87 -19.26 5.22 -10.12
CA THR A 87 -17.83 5.55 -10.12
C THR A 87 -17.08 4.29 -10.47
N GLU A 88 -15.99 4.36 -11.24
CA GLU A 88 -15.09 3.22 -11.48
C GLU A 88 -14.25 2.86 -10.24
N ALA A 89 -14.83 3.03 -9.04
CA ALA A 89 -14.21 2.77 -7.77
C ALA A 89 -14.81 1.52 -7.15
N VAL A 90 -13.96 0.72 -6.52
CA VAL A 90 -14.37 -0.41 -5.68
C VAL A 90 -14.16 -0.02 -4.23
N ILE A 91 -15.14 -0.34 -3.40
CA ILE A 91 -15.11 -0.12 -1.96
C ILE A 91 -14.93 -1.48 -1.30
N LEU A 92 -13.87 -1.60 -0.49
CA LEU A 92 -13.59 -2.81 0.28
C LEU A 92 -13.84 -2.53 1.76
N LYS A 93 -14.60 -3.39 2.43
CA LYS A 93 -14.57 -3.49 3.90
C LYS A 93 -13.43 -4.42 4.27
N ILE A 94 -12.50 -3.92 5.05
CA ILE A 94 -11.29 -4.67 5.46
C ILE A 94 -11.07 -4.53 6.95
N TRP A 95 -10.36 -5.49 7.54
CA TRP A 95 -9.93 -5.42 8.93
C TRP A 95 -8.63 -6.18 9.13
N ASP A 96 -7.88 -5.80 10.17
CA ASP A 96 -6.68 -6.48 10.62
C ASP A 96 -6.77 -6.90 12.10
N GLY A 97 -7.99 -6.90 12.66
CA GLY A 97 -8.26 -7.16 14.08
C GLY A 97 -8.08 -5.95 14.99
N THR A 98 -7.42 -4.88 14.55
CA THR A 98 -7.19 -3.69 15.38
C THR A 98 -8.36 -2.71 15.34
N LYS A 99 -8.55 -1.96 16.43
CA LYS A 99 -9.56 -0.91 16.51
C LYS A 99 -8.92 0.46 16.35
N THR A 100 -9.61 1.34 15.66
CA THR A 100 -9.15 2.70 15.41
C THR A 100 -10.31 3.69 15.40
N ASN A 101 -10.05 4.88 15.92
CA ASN A 101 -11.01 5.99 15.93
C ASN A 101 -10.67 7.05 14.86
N GLN A 102 -9.68 6.77 13.99
CA GLN A 102 -9.19 7.75 13.02
C GLN A 102 -9.97 7.77 11.69
N PHE A 103 -10.89 6.82 11.49
CA PHE A 103 -11.53 6.56 10.20
C PHE A 103 -13.04 6.83 10.28
N GLU A 104 -13.60 7.34 9.19
CA GLU A 104 -15.05 7.31 9.02
C GLU A 104 -15.46 5.87 8.63
N SER A 105 -16.11 5.15 9.55
CA SER A 105 -16.57 3.77 9.32
C SER A 105 -18.00 3.71 8.75
N SER A 106 -18.48 4.77 8.09
CA SER A 106 -19.90 5.00 7.81
C SER A 106 -20.48 4.31 6.57
N HIS A 107 -19.71 3.50 5.83
CA HIS A 107 -20.23 2.76 4.67
C HIS A 107 -20.98 1.48 5.06
N TRP A 108 -22.17 1.64 5.64
CA TRP A 108 -23.08 0.55 5.97
C TRP A 108 -24.13 0.36 4.87
N GLY A 109 -24.43 -0.90 4.51
CA GLY A 109 -25.63 -1.27 3.76
C GLY A 109 -25.69 -0.80 2.30
N LEU A 110 -24.59 -0.89 1.55
CA LEU A 110 -24.63 -0.60 0.12
C LEU A 110 -25.41 -1.71 -0.62
N LYS A 111 -26.35 -1.30 -1.47
CA LYS A 111 -27.15 -2.22 -2.29
C LYS A 111 -26.21 -3.01 -3.22
N GLU A 112 -26.30 -4.34 -3.20
CA GLU A 112 -25.43 -5.26 -3.97
C GLU A 112 -23.99 -5.42 -3.44
N GLU A 113 -23.73 -4.98 -2.21
CA GLU A 113 -22.50 -5.36 -1.53
C GLU A 113 -22.44 -6.87 -1.29
N VAL A 114 -21.31 -7.50 -1.62
CA VAL A 114 -21.03 -8.91 -1.33
C VAL A 114 -20.24 -8.97 -0.04
N ILE A 115 -20.80 -9.57 1.01
CA ILE A 115 -20.24 -9.58 2.37
C ILE A 115 -20.15 -11.01 2.90
N ASP A 116 -19.09 -11.31 3.66
CA ASP A 116 -19.08 -12.46 4.58
C ASP A 116 -19.76 -12.05 5.90
N GLU A 117 -21.01 -12.46 6.08
CA GLU A 117 -21.82 -12.10 7.25
C GLU A 117 -21.22 -12.56 8.59
N LYS A 118 -20.54 -13.72 8.60
CA LYS A 118 -19.90 -14.23 9.82
C LYS A 118 -18.71 -13.34 10.18
N LEU A 119 -17.86 -13.05 9.19
CA LEU A 119 -16.70 -12.21 9.40
C LEU A 119 -17.09 -10.78 9.75
N PHE A 120 -18.12 -10.24 9.10
CA PHE A 120 -18.68 -8.93 9.42
C PHE A 120 -19.18 -8.86 10.88
N THR A 121 -19.86 -9.92 11.34
CA THR A 121 -20.32 -10.05 12.74
C THR A 121 -19.16 -10.13 13.73
N ILE A 122 -18.06 -10.80 13.35
CA ILE A 122 -16.85 -10.89 14.19
C ILE A 122 -16.13 -9.53 14.25
N ALA A 123 -15.93 -8.90 13.10
CA ALA A 123 -15.22 -7.63 12.99
C ALA A 123 -15.94 -6.49 13.71
N LYS A 124 -17.28 -6.47 13.73
CA LYS A 124 -18.12 -5.45 14.38
C LYS A 124 -17.69 -4.02 14.00
N ASN A 125 -17.00 -3.33 14.90
CA ASN A 125 -16.50 -1.95 14.73
C ASN A 125 -14.98 -1.86 14.56
N HIS A 126 -14.31 -2.97 14.21
CA HIS A 126 -12.88 -3.02 13.92
C HIS A 126 -12.59 -2.92 12.42
N TYR A 127 -13.61 -3.04 11.57
CA TYR A 127 -13.40 -2.87 10.14
C TYR A 127 -13.31 -1.40 9.76
N VAL A 128 -12.58 -1.15 8.68
CA VAL A 128 -12.50 0.15 8.01
C VAL A 128 -12.87 -0.02 6.54
N VAL A 129 -13.07 1.12 5.87
CA VAL A 129 -13.45 1.17 4.47
C VAL A 129 -12.27 1.65 3.65
N LEU A 130 -11.87 0.86 2.66
CA LEU A 130 -10.82 1.19 1.70
C LEU A 130 -11.46 1.51 0.35
N PHE A 131 -11.20 2.72 -0.16
CA PHE A 131 -11.60 3.13 -1.49
C PHE A 131 -10.50 2.82 -2.50
N VAL A 132 -10.80 2.04 -3.52
CA VAL A 132 -9.86 1.62 -4.55
C VAL A 132 -10.21 2.29 -5.87
N TYR A 133 -9.23 2.96 -6.48
CA TYR A 133 -9.44 3.76 -7.69
C TYR A 133 -8.57 3.32 -8.87
N GLY A 134 -9.03 3.66 -10.09
CA GLY A 134 -8.27 3.50 -11.32
C GLY A 134 -8.01 2.04 -11.66
N GLN A 135 -6.81 1.73 -12.13
CA GLN A 135 -6.47 0.39 -12.61
C GLN A 135 -6.51 -0.70 -11.53
N HIS A 136 -6.48 -0.33 -10.24
CA HIS A 136 -6.56 -1.28 -9.13
C HIS A 136 -8.00 -1.74 -8.86
N ALA A 137 -9.00 -0.98 -9.33
CA ALA A 137 -10.41 -1.28 -9.08
C ALA A 137 -10.83 -2.60 -9.76
N ALA A 138 -10.32 -2.89 -10.96
CA ALA A 138 -10.58 -4.16 -11.64
C ALA A 138 -10.12 -5.36 -10.80
N SER A 139 -8.87 -5.34 -10.31
CA SER A 139 -8.35 -6.41 -9.45
C SER A 139 -9.08 -6.49 -8.10
N ALA A 140 -9.48 -5.35 -7.53
CA ALA A 140 -10.26 -5.33 -6.29
C ALA A 140 -11.67 -5.91 -6.46
N ALA A 141 -12.28 -5.75 -7.63
CA ALA A 141 -13.60 -6.32 -7.93
C ALA A 141 -13.60 -7.85 -8.04
N GLU A 142 -12.44 -8.45 -8.34
CA GLU A 142 -12.27 -9.91 -8.46
C GLU A 142 -11.98 -10.61 -7.13
N LEU A 143 -11.75 -9.83 -6.06
CA LEU A 143 -11.57 -10.37 -4.72
C LEU A 143 -12.83 -11.08 -4.23
N LYS A 144 -12.67 -11.89 -3.18
CA LYS A 144 -13.76 -12.56 -2.46
C LYS A 144 -13.68 -12.22 -0.98
N PRO A 145 -14.82 -12.03 -0.30
CA PRO A 145 -14.83 -11.99 1.16
C PRO A 145 -14.11 -13.20 1.77
N GLY A 146 -13.43 -12.98 2.89
CA GLY A 146 -12.59 -13.95 3.59
C GLY A 146 -11.13 -13.99 3.13
N GLN A 147 -10.78 -13.45 1.95
CA GLN A 147 -9.40 -13.46 1.47
C GLN A 147 -8.49 -12.53 2.29
N TYR A 148 -7.27 -12.99 2.52
CA TYR A 148 -6.19 -12.16 3.05
C TYR A 148 -5.48 -11.44 1.91
N ILE A 149 -5.19 -10.16 2.12
CA ILE A 149 -4.53 -9.32 1.13
C ILE A 149 -3.43 -8.46 1.76
N GLU A 150 -2.42 -8.14 0.97
CA GLU A 150 -1.54 -7.00 1.22
C GLU A 150 -1.99 -5.83 0.33
N VAL A 151 -2.30 -4.70 0.97
CA VAL A 151 -2.55 -3.42 0.30
C VAL A 151 -1.28 -2.60 0.41
N ARG A 152 -0.58 -2.40 -0.71
CA ARG A 152 0.67 -1.63 -0.76
C ARG A 152 0.42 -0.15 -1.03
N ASP A 153 1.12 0.71 -0.30
CA ASP A 153 1.07 2.18 -0.44
C ASP A 153 -0.37 2.75 -0.33
N ALA A 154 -1.15 2.24 0.61
CA ALA A 154 -2.45 2.76 0.98
C ALA A 154 -2.29 4.12 1.69
N HIS A 155 -3.18 5.07 1.39
CA HIS A 155 -3.11 6.44 1.92
C HIS A 155 -4.27 6.69 2.87
N LEU A 156 -3.98 7.07 4.11
CA LEU A 156 -4.97 7.68 4.99
C LEU A 156 -5.11 9.16 4.64
N TYR A 157 -5.92 9.45 3.62
CA TYR A 157 -6.12 10.81 3.12
C TYR A 157 -6.88 11.65 4.14
N SER A 158 -6.32 12.82 4.49
CA SER A 158 -6.95 13.81 5.36
C SER A 158 -7.13 15.13 4.59
N PRO A 159 -8.37 15.56 4.32
CA PRO A 159 -8.64 16.83 3.65
C PRO A 159 -8.19 18.03 4.50
N GLN A 160 -7.65 19.07 3.86
CA GLN A 160 -7.28 20.32 4.57
C GLN A 160 -8.51 21.07 5.12
N THR A 161 -9.64 20.99 4.42
CA THR A 161 -10.87 21.71 4.77
C THR A 161 -11.67 21.05 5.88
N ASN A 162 -11.53 19.74 6.04
CA ASN A 162 -12.14 18.98 7.13
C ASN A 162 -11.21 17.80 7.50
N PRO A 163 -10.28 18.00 8.44
CA PRO A 163 -9.32 16.96 8.82
C PRO A 163 -9.95 15.69 9.40
N ASP A 164 -11.21 15.74 9.83
CA ASP A 164 -11.92 14.61 10.42
C ASP A 164 -12.62 13.72 9.37
N ASP A 165 -12.74 14.17 8.13
CA ASP A 165 -13.23 13.36 6.97
C ASP A 165 -12.08 12.53 6.37
N CYS A 166 -11.41 11.74 7.21
CA CYS A 166 -10.28 10.91 6.79
C CYS A 166 -10.76 9.65 6.05
N LYS A 167 -10.13 9.36 4.90
CA LYS A 167 -10.48 8.21 4.04
C LYS A 167 -9.25 7.38 3.75
N LEU A 168 -9.37 6.07 3.93
CA LEU A 168 -8.34 5.13 3.50
C LEU A 168 -8.53 4.86 2.00
N CYS A 169 -7.51 5.18 1.21
CA CYS A 169 -7.60 5.18 -0.24
C CYS A 169 -6.40 4.46 -0.88
N LEU A 170 -6.68 3.69 -1.92
CA LEU A 170 -5.69 3.21 -2.88
C LEU A 170 -5.83 4.01 -4.18
N HIS A 171 -4.94 5.00 -4.34
CA HIS A 171 -4.95 5.91 -5.48
C HIS A 171 -4.47 5.23 -6.77
N THR A 172 -4.83 5.80 -7.93
CA THR A 172 -4.32 5.35 -9.24
C THR A 172 -2.79 5.41 -9.36
N GLY A 173 -2.23 4.67 -10.32
CA GLY A 173 -0.80 4.53 -10.57
C GLY A 173 -0.12 3.44 -9.72
N THR A 174 1.10 3.09 -10.09
CA THR A 174 1.89 1.97 -9.53
C THR A 174 3.17 2.45 -8.82
N LYS A 175 3.21 3.73 -8.43
CA LYS A 175 4.35 4.29 -7.68
C LYS A 175 4.57 3.53 -6.38
N GLU A 176 5.83 3.38 -5.97
CA GLU A 176 6.20 2.69 -4.71
C GLU A 176 5.66 1.25 -4.58
N GLY A 177 5.34 0.58 -5.71
CA GLY A 177 4.77 -0.78 -5.67
C GLY A 177 3.29 -0.84 -5.28
N ARG A 178 2.60 0.31 -5.30
CA ARG A 178 1.17 0.44 -4.98
C ARG A 178 0.32 -0.59 -5.72
N GLY A 179 -0.54 -1.27 -4.97
CA GLY A 179 -1.45 -2.27 -5.51
C GLY A 179 -2.00 -3.18 -4.42
N ILE A 180 -2.70 -4.23 -4.85
CA ILE A 180 -3.26 -5.25 -3.98
C ILE A 180 -2.68 -6.60 -4.40
N GLU A 181 -2.31 -7.42 -3.42
CA GLU A 181 -1.82 -8.78 -3.61
C GLU A 181 -2.60 -9.72 -2.71
N VAL A 182 -3.12 -10.81 -3.26
CA VAL A 182 -3.79 -11.87 -2.47
C VAL A 182 -2.73 -12.73 -1.80
N LEU A 183 -2.89 -12.96 -0.50
CA LEU A 183 -1.98 -13.78 0.29
C LEU A 183 -2.58 -15.17 0.52
N ASN A 184 -1.72 -16.18 0.50
CA ASN A 184 -2.10 -17.54 0.89
C ASN A 184 -2.31 -17.63 2.39
N GLU A 185 -3.13 -18.58 2.82
CA GLU A 185 -3.41 -18.75 4.24
C GLU A 185 -2.17 -19.16 5.05
N GLU A 186 -1.22 -19.84 4.42
CA GLU A 186 0.05 -20.28 5.02
C GLU A 186 1.14 -19.21 5.01
N ASP A 187 0.89 -18.01 4.48
CA ASP A 187 1.86 -16.91 4.52
C ASP A 187 2.12 -16.52 5.99
N ASP A 188 3.39 -16.45 6.40
CA ASP A 188 3.79 -16.12 7.78
C ASP A 188 3.16 -14.81 8.27
N ARG A 189 2.94 -13.85 7.36
CA ARG A 189 2.34 -12.56 7.68
C ARG A 189 0.84 -12.69 7.95
N VAL A 190 0.18 -13.64 7.29
CA VAL A 190 -1.22 -14.01 7.56
C VAL A 190 -1.33 -14.78 8.87
N GLN A 191 -0.38 -15.68 9.16
CA GLN A 191 -0.35 -16.38 10.46
C GLN A 191 -0.21 -15.38 11.61
N LYS A 192 0.70 -14.41 11.49
CA LYS A 192 0.83 -13.32 12.47
C LYS A 192 -0.42 -12.46 12.61
N LEU A 193 -1.21 -12.29 11.55
CA LEU A 193 -2.48 -11.56 11.60
C LEU A 193 -3.58 -12.33 12.37
N LYS A 194 -3.52 -13.66 12.36
CA LYS A 194 -4.50 -14.54 13.01
C LYS A 194 -4.26 -14.70 14.53
N GLU A 195 -3.08 -14.33 15.02
CA GLU A 195 -2.70 -14.33 16.44
C GLU A 195 -3.37 -13.19 17.23
#